data_AF-I0CMH6-F1
#
_entry.id   AF-I0CMH6-F1
#
_cell.length_a   1.000
_cell.length_b   1.000
_cell.length_c   1.000
_cell.angle_alpha   90.00
_cell.angle_beta   90.00
_cell.angle_gamma   90.00
#
_symmetry.space_group_name_H-M   'P 1'
#
loop_
_entity.id
_entity.type
_entity.pdbx_description
1 polymer ?
#
loop_
_entity_poly.entity_id
_entity_poly.type
_entity_poly.pdbx_seq_one_letter_code
_entity_poly.pdbx_strand_id
1 'polypeptide(L)' 'KDCQSQCGGSTPTPTQPSPPAPSGGGSGGDVSSIITPALFDQMLKHRNDNACPARGFYTYQAFINAAGKFNGFGTTL' A
#
# COMPACT_ATOMS: atom_id res chain seq x y z
N LYS A 1 -24.54 -11.34 14.20
CA LYS A 1 -23.40 -12.13 14.73
C LYS A 1 -22.80 -11.32 15.86
N ASP A 2 -23.09 -11.76 17.08
CA ASP A 2 -22.80 -11.09 18.33
C ASP A 2 -21.32 -11.25 18.67
N CYS A 3 -20.51 -10.30 18.24
CA CYS A 3 -19.17 -10.23 18.76
C CYS A 3 -19.23 -9.70 20.21
N GLN A 4 -18.62 -10.47 21.11
CA GLN A 4 -18.71 -10.27 22.55
C GLN A 4 -17.77 -9.17 23.06
N SER A 5 -16.56 -9.06 22.48
CA SER A 5 -15.63 -7.95 22.71
C SER A 5 -14.56 -8.00 21.62
N GLN A 6 -13.90 -6.87 21.35
CA GLN A 6 -12.82 -6.76 20.34
C GLN A 6 -13.24 -7.17 18.91
N CYS A 7 -14.42 -6.71 18.51
CA CYS A 7 -15.06 -7.05 17.23
C CYS A 7 -14.36 -6.52 15.98
N GLY A 8 -13.35 -5.68 16.18
CA GLY A 8 -12.42 -5.19 15.17
C GLY A 8 -11.03 -5.82 15.28
N GLY A 9 -10.91 -7.02 15.84
CA GLY A 9 -9.67 -7.78 15.86
C GLY A 9 -9.16 -8.03 14.44
N SER A 10 -7.89 -7.71 14.24
CA SER A 10 -7.19 -7.50 12.98
C SER A 10 -7.36 -8.60 11.93
N THR A 11 -8.47 -8.54 11.24
CA THR A 11 -8.69 -9.31 10.03
C THR A 11 -8.49 -8.34 8.89
N PRO A 12 -7.41 -8.43 8.08
CA PRO A 12 -7.47 -7.84 6.76
C PRO A 12 -8.62 -8.57 6.06
N THR A 13 -9.75 -7.87 5.89
CA THR A 13 -10.91 -8.35 5.15
C THR A 13 -10.42 -8.98 3.84
N PRO A 14 -10.82 -10.21 3.50
CA PRO A 14 -10.42 -10.83 2.25
C PRO A 14 -10.90 -9.95 1.09
N THR A 15 -9.94 -9.39 0.34
CA THR A 15 -10.11 -8.75 -0.97
C THR A 15 -11.41 -7.97 -1.14
N GLN A 16 -11.53 -6.80 -0.52
CA GLN A 16 -12.35 -5.77 -1.14
C GLN A 16 -11.72 -5.50 -2.52
N PRO A 17 -12.46 -5.54 -3.64
CA PRO A 17 -11.91 -5.06 -4.91
C PRO A 17 -11.37 -3.66 -4.65
N SER A 18 -10.10 -3.44 -4.99
CA SER A 18 -9.48 -2.13 -4.87
C SER A 18 -10.47 -1.08 -5.37
N PRO A 19 -10.72 0.02 -4.63
CA PRO A 19 -11.55 1.10 -5.15
C PRO A 19 -11.04 1.46 -6.55
N PRO A 20 -11.94 1.74 -7.53
CA PRO A 20 -11.53 2.01 -8.89
C PRO A 20 -10.40 3.03 -8.85
N ALA A 21 -9.26 2.66 -9.43
CA ALA A 21 -8.09 3.50 -9.46
C ALA A 21 -8.53 4.88 -9.97
N PRO A 22 -8.30 5.98 -9.23
CA PRO A 22 -8.45 7.28 -9.83
C PRO A 22 -7.43 7.34 -10.97
N SER A 23 -7.90 7.28 -12.21
CA SER A 23 -7.11 7.53 -13.41
C SER A 23 -6.49 8.91 -13.27
N GLY A 24 -5.26 8.93 -12.76
CA GLY A 24 -4.45 10.11 -12.58
C GLY A 24 -3.07 9.73 -13.05
N GLY A 25 -2.92 9.66 -14.37
CA GLY A 25 -1.61 9.69 -14.99
C GLY A 25 -0.93 11.00 -14.60
N GLY A 26 0.30 10.89 -14.13
CA GLY A 26 1.11 12.04 -13.76
C GLY A 26 2.56 11.71 -14.04
N SER A 27 2.94 11.82 -15.32
CA SER A 27 4.34 11.79 -15.75
C SER A 27 5.10 12.89 -15.03
N GLY A 28 5.90 12.53 -14.03
CA GLY A 28 6.70 13.49 -13.28
C GLY A 28 7.69 12.77 -12.38
N GLY A 29 8.87 12.42 -12.92
CA GLY A 29 9.99 11.84 -12.18
C GLY A 29 9.56 10.71 -11.25
N ASP A 30 8.98 9.65 -11.78
CA ASP A 30 8.17 8.76 -10.94
C ASP A 30 8.99 8.06 -9.85
N VAL A 31 8.53 8.12 -8.60
CA VAL A 31 9.10 7.41 -7.44
C VAL A 31 9.33 5.93 -7.72
N SER A 32 8.58 5.34 -8.66
CA SER A 32 8.76 3.97 -9.15
C SER A 32 10.14 3.71 -9.77
N SER A 33 10.84 4.74 -10.25
CA SER A 33 12.20 4.64 -10.80
C SER A 33 13.26 4.49 -9.70
N ILE A 34 12.96 4.95 -8.48
CA ILE A 34 13.85 4.86 -7.31
C ILE A 34 13.48 3.63 -6.47
N ILE A 35 12.18 3.47 -6.21
CA ILE A 35 11.63 2.37 -5.41
C ILE A 35 10.95 1.38 -6.36
N THR A 36 11.67 0.32 -6.71
CA THR A 36 11.12 -0.80 -7.48
C THR A 36 10.22 -1.68 -6.60
N PRO A 37 9.32 -2.51 -7.19
CA PRO A 37 8.50 -3.44 -6.43
C PRO A 37 9.34 -4.37 -5.53
N ALA A 38 10.45 -4.89 -6.07
CA ALA A 38 11.35 -5.77 -5.33
C ALA A 38 12.02 -5.04 -4.15
N LEU A 39 12.43 -3.78 -4.34
CA LEU A 39 13.00 -2.97 -3.26
C LEU A 39 11.95 -2.65 -2.19
N PHE A 40 10.71 -2.33 -2.59
CA PHE A 40 9.58 -2.15 -1.67
C PHE A 40 9.35 -3.41 -0.81
N ASP A 41 9.35 -4.58 -1.44
CA ASP A 41 9.20 -5.86 -0.75
C ASP A 41 10.38 -6.17 0.17
N GLN A 42 11.60 -5.81 -0.22
CA GLN A 42 12.78 -5.99 0.62
C GLN A 42 12.76 -5.05 1.84
N MET A 43 12.39 -3.78 1.66
CA MET A 43 12.25 -2.83 2.77
C MET A 43 11.15 -3.24 3.74
N LEU A 44 10.02 -3.75 3.22
CA LEU A 44 8.86 -4.16 4.00
C LEU A 44 8.66 -5.69 3.97
N LYS A 45 9.73 -6.43 4.25
CA LYS A 45 9.81 -7.89 4.09
C LYS A 45 8.77 -8.67 4.89
N HIS A 46 8.54 -8.28 6.14
CA HIS A 46 7.67 -8.99 7.08
C HIS A 46 6.24 -8.44 7.16
N ARG A 47 5.91 -7.42 6.35
CA ARG A 47 4.59 -6.74 6.42
C ARG A 47 3.40 -7.67 6.16
N ASN A 48 3.66 -8.79 5.48
CA ASN A 48 2.68 -9.77 5.08
C ASN A 48 2.80 -11.10 5.84
N ASP A 49 3.57 -11.14 6.93
CA ASP A 49 3.66 -12.33 7.76
C ASP A 49 2.30 -12.61 8.43
N ASN A 50 2.02 -13.88 8.74
CA ASN A 50 0.73 -14.27 9.34
C ASN A 50 0.48 -13.63 10.71
N ALA A 51 1.54 -13.25 11.41
CA ALA A 51 1.46 -12.54 12.68
C ALA A 51 1.05 -11.06 12.51
N CYS A 52 1.12 -10.52 11.29
CA CYS A 52 0.86 -9.10 11.05
C CYS A 52 -0.64 -8.82 10.86
N PRO A 53 -1.22 -7.95 11.70
CA PRO A 53 -2.64 -7.58 11.63
C PRO A 53 -3.02 -6.86 10.32
N ALA A 54 -2.06 -6.18 9.70
CA ALA A 54 -2.22 -5.42 8.46
C ALA A 54 -1.72 -6.17 7.22
N ARG A 55 -1.58 -7.50 7.28
CA ARG A 55 -1.14 -8.32 6.15
C ARG A 55 -2.00 -8.04 4.91
N GLY A 56 -1.37 -7.70 3.79
CA GLY A 56 -2.03 -7.39 2.53
C GLY A 56 -2.53 -5.95 2.40
N PHE A 57 -2.47 -5.14 3.46
CA PHE A 57 -2.92 -3.73 3.41
C PHE A 57 -1.93 -2.83 2.64
N TYR A 58 -0.63 -3.00 2.91
CA TYR A 58 0.41 -2.18 2.30
C TYR A 58 0.89 -2.80 0.97
N THR A 59 0.37 -2.30 -0.15
CA THR A 59 0.73 -2.77 -1.51
C THR A 59 1.60 -1.74 -2.23
N TYR A 60 2.49 -2.22 -3.11
CA TYR A 60 3.34 -1.36 -3.93
C TYR A 60 2.52 -0.42 -4.82
N GLN A 61 1.42 -0.91 -5.39
CA GLN A 61 0.54 -0.12 -6.24
C GLN A 61 -0.15 1.01 -5.47
N ALA A 62 -0.62 0.74 -4.24
CA ALA A 62 -1.17 1.80 -3.38
C ALA A 62 -0.10 2.86 -3.04
N PHE A 63 1.14 2.43 -2.80
CA PHE A 63 2.26 3.33 -2.54
C PHE A 63 2.57 4.25 -3.73
N ILE A 64 2.76 3.71 -4.94
CA ILE A 64 3.06 4.51 -6.14
C ILE A 64 1.89 5.42 -6.50
N ASN A 65 0.64 4.94 -6.37
CA ASN A 65 -0.54 5.77 -6.60
C ASN A 65 -0.62 6.94 -5.62
N ALA A 66 -0.30 6.73 -4.34
CA ALA A 66 -0.27 7.78 -3.35
C ALA A 66 0.89 8.76 -3.62
N ALA A 67 2.09 8.26 -3.93
CA ALA A 67 3.25 9.08 -4.27
C ALA A 67 2.98 10.00 -5.48
N GLY A 68 2.29 9.50 -6.51
CA GLY A 68 1.86 10.30 -7.67
C GLY A 68 0.87 11.41 -7.35
N LYS A 69 0.33 11.50 -6.13
CA LYS A 69 -0.47 12.66 -5.67
C LYS A 69 0.37 13.77 -5.06
N PHE A 70 1.66 13.52 -4.79
CA PHE A 70 2.56 14.46 -4.13
C PHE A 70 3.81 14.65 -4.99
N ASN A 71 3.76 15.56 -5.96
CA ASN A 71 4.79 15.75 -6.98
C ASN A 71 6.22 16.04 -6.46
N GLY A 72 6.39 16.45 -5.21
CA GLY A 72 7.71 16.68 -4.59
C GLY A 72 8.23 15.51 -3.73
N PHE A 73 7.41 14.47 -3.52
CA PHE A 73 7.78 13.34 -2.70
C PHE A 73 8.79 12.45 -3.44
N GLY A 74 10.03 12.41 -2.97
CA GLY A 74 11.10 11.56 -3.53
C GLY A 74 11.71 12.05 -4.86
N THR A 75 11.31 13.24 -5.32
CA THR A 75 11.64 13.79 -6.65
C THR A 75 12.21 15.21 -6.60
N THR A 76 12.31 15.80 -5.40
CA THR A 76 12.87 17.14 -5.19
C THR A 76 14.39 17.07 -5.16
N LEU A 77 15.06 17.95 -5.92
CA LEU A 77 16.51 18.15 -5.97
C LEU A 77 16.89 19.51 -5.38
#